data_AF-A0AAV8Z0K7-F1
#
_entry.id   AF-A0AAV8Z0K7-F1
#
_cell.length_a   1.000
_cell.length_b   1.000
_cell.length_c   1.000
_cell.angle_alpha   90.00
_cell.angle_beta   90.00
_cell.angle_gamma   90.00
#
_symmetry.space_group_name_H-M   'P 1'
#
loop_
_entity.id
_entity.type
_entity.pdbx_description
1 polymer ?
#
loop_
_entity_poly.entity_id
_entity_poly.type
_entity_poly.pdbx_seq_one_letter_code
_entity_poly.pdbx_strand_id
1 'polypeptide(L)'
;MTDLYYEEDEIWKLCVRSEDESDSIWKNNWGWILDVYNELTHKSDETTANSTYLASVTEEYQSKEDRRKLSKLPESTNHMYGWIAKDKEFKLNKYGPDKWEGLPLPTIYKVPRH
;
A
#
# COMPACT_ATOMS: atom_id res chain seq x y z
N MET A 1 31.90 15.66 37.20
CA MET A 1 30.52 16.12 36.91
C MET A 1 30.52 17.12 35.76
N THR A 2 31.57 17.91 35.56
CA THR A 2 31.75 18.82 34.41
C THR A 2 31.96 18.12 33.07
N ASP A 3 32.64 16.97 33.06
CA ASP A 3 33.03 16.30 31.81
C ASP A 3 31.85 15.66 31.06
N LEU A 4 30.84 15.19 31.81
CA LEU A 4 29.57 14.68 31.24
C LEU A 4 28.82 15.74 30.45
N TYR A 5 28.77 16.99 30.94
CA TYR A 5 28.09 18.09 30.24
C TYR A 5 28.83 18.53 28.97
N TYR A 6 30.16 18.39 28.94
CA TYR A 6 30.96 18.68 27.76
C TYR A 6 30.75 17.63 26.66
N GLU A 7 30.70 16.35 27.05
CA GLU A 7 30.40 15.26 26.11
C GLU A 7 28.99 15.36 25.51
N GLU A 8 27.99 15.70 26.33
CA GLU A 8 26.61 15.91 25.86
C GLU A 8 26.48 17.06 24.84
N ASP A 9 27.18 18.18 25.07
CA ASP A 9 27.17 19.34 24.16
C ASP A 9 27.85 19.04 22.81
N GLU A 10 28.95 18.29 22.81
CA GLU A 10 29.63 17.88 21.58
C GLU A 10 28.79 16.88 20.77
N ILE A 11 28.09 15.95 21.44
CA ILE A 11 27.15 15.03 20.78
C ILE A 11 26.01 15.82 20.14
N TRP A 12 25.45 16.80 20.84
CA TRP A 12 24.38 17.64 20.29
C TRP A 12 24.85 18.40 19.03
N LYS A 13 26.03 19.03 19.07
CA LYS A 13 26.61 19.73 17.90
C LYS A 13 26.83 18.79 16.72
N LEU A 14 27.27 17.56 16.97
CA LEU A 14 27.44 16.55 15.93
C LEU A 14 26.10 16.19 15.29
N CYS A 15 25.05 15.99 16.09
CA CYS A 15 23.70 15.71 15.59
C CYS A 15 23.18 16.84 14.71
N VAL A 16 23.33 18.10 15.13
CA VAL A 16 22.91 19.27 14.33
C VAL A 16 23.64 19.32 12.99
N ARG A 17 24.97 19.13 12.97
CA ARG A 17 25.74 19.11 11.72
C ARG A 17 25.34 17.95 10.82
N SER A 18 25.12 16.77 11.41
CA SER A 18 24.65 15.60 10.67
C SER A 18 23.29 15.84 10.04
N GLU A 19 22.38 16.54 10.72
CA GLU A 19 21.05 16.88 10.19
C GLU A 19 21.17 17.84 9.01
N ASP A 20 21.98 18.90 9.14
CA ASP A 20 22.25 19.86 8.07
C ASP A 20 22.86 19.18 6.83
N GLU A 21 23.82 18.26 7.03
CA GLU A 21 24.48 17.53 5.96
C GLU A 21 23.58 16.47 5.32
N SER A 22 22.62 15.91 6.07
CA SER A 22 21.78 14.80 5.62
C SER A 22 20.96 15.13 4.38
N ASP A 23 20.42 16.35 4.27
CA ASP A 23 19.65 16.74 3.08
C ASP A 23 20.53 16.78 1.82
N SER A 24 21.75 17.31 1.94
CA SER A 24 22.72 17.35 0.84
C SER A 24 23.22 15.96 0.45
N ILE A 25 23.50 15.10 1.44
CA ILE A 25 23.93 13.71 1.23
C ILE A 25 22.80 12.92 0.58
N TRP A 26 21.57 13.09 1.05
CA TRP A 26 20.39 12.44 0.46
C TRP A 26 20.26 12.80 -1.01
N LYS A 27 20.26 14.09 -1.35
CA LYS A 27 20.11 14.55 -2.73
C LYS A 27 21.27 14.11 -3.63
N ASN A 28 22.51 14.25 -3.16
CA ASN A 28 23.69 13.96 -3.99
C ASN A 28 23.99 12.47 -4.14
N ASN A 29 23.80 11.68 -3.08
CA ASN A 29 24.20 10.27 -3.08
C ASN A 29 23.04 9.31 -3.38
N TRP A 30 21.80 9.71 -3.04
CA TRP A 30 20.64 8.82 -3.08
C TRP A 30 19.46 9.37 -3.88
N GLY A 31 19.47 10.65 -4.27
CA GLY A 31 18.39 11.29 -5.02
C GLY A 31 18.08 10.59 -6.35
N TRP A 32 19.11 10.07 -7.01
CA TRP A 32 19.00 9.31 -8.28
C TRP A 32 18.10 8.07 -8.18
N ILE A 33 17.89 7.52 -6.97
CA ILE A 33 17.02 6.35 -6.78
C ILE A 33 15.60 6.69 -7.21
N LEU A 34 15.11 7.89 -6.92
CA LEU A 34 13.78 8.32 -7.33
C LEU A 34 13.66 8.39 -8.85
N ASP A 35 14.71 8.87 -9.53
CA ASP A 35 14.74 8.93 -10.99
C ASP A 35 14.67 7.52 -11.59
N VAL A 36 15.43 6.57 -11.03
CA VAL A 36 15.40 5.16 -11.47
C VAL A 36 14.04 4.51 -11.23
N TYR A 37 13.38 4.78 -10.10
CA TYR A 37 12.02 4.30 -9.87
C TYR A 37 11.04 4.88 -10.90
N ASN A 38 11.13 6.19 -11.18
CA ASN A 38 10.28 6.83 -12.17
C ASN A 38 10.50 6.24 -13.57
N GLU A 39 11.75 6.01 -13.97
CA GLU A 39 12.06 5.35 -15.25
C GLU A 39 11.51 3.92 -15.31
N LEU A 40 11.61 3.16 -14.22
CA LEU A 40 11.12 1.79 -14.16
C LEU A 40 9.59 1.75 -14.24
N THR A 41 8.91 2.66 -13.52
CA THR A 41 7.46 2.83 -13.60
C THR A 41 7.05 3.17 -15.02
N HIS A 42 7.72 4.13 -15.66
CA HIS A 42 7.45 4.49 -17.06
C HIS A 42 7.61 3.29 -18.01
N LYS A 43 8.71 2.54 -17.90
CA LYS A 43 8.92 1.33 -18.71
C LYS A 43 7.85 0.27 -18.45
N SER A 44 7.44 0.10 -17.19
CA SER A 44 6.34 -0.80 -16.81
C SER A 44 5.01 -0.37 -17.45
N ASP A 45 4.73 0.93 -17.47
CA ASP A 45 3.51 1.49 -18.06
C ASP A 45 3.53 1.34 -19.60
N GLU A 46 4.66 1.63 -20.24
CA GLU A 46 4.85 1.44 -21.69
C GLU A 46 4.70 -0.02 -22.10
N THR A 47 5.34 -0.94 -21.38
CA THR A 47 5.23 -2.38 -21.65
C THR A 47 3.80 -2.88 -21.41
N THR A 48 3.13 -2.35 -20.39
CA THR A 48 1.72 -2.67 -20.11
C THR A 48 0.82 -2.16 -21.23
N ALA A 49 1.02 -0.93 -21.70
CA ALA A 49 0.25 -0.32 -22.79
C ALA A 49 0.46 -1.05 -24.13
N ASN A 50 1.67 -1.52 -24.41
CA ASN A 50 2.01 -2.26 -25.63
C ASN A 50 1.62 -3.74 -25.59
N SER A 51 1.27 -4.28 -24.42
CA SER A 51 0.94 -5.69 -24.26
C SER A 51 -0.45 -6.01 -24.78
N THR A 52 -0.51 -6.69 -25.93
CA THR A 52 -1.75 -7.21 -26.51
C THR A 52 -2.46 -8.21 -25.59
N TYR A 53 -1.68 -8.96 -24.80
CA TYR A 53 -2.21 -9.90 -23.81
C TYR A 53 -2.91 -9.20 -22.65
N LEU A 54 -2.31 -8.13 -22.10
CA LEU A 54 -2.96 -7.39 -21.00
C LEU A 54 -4.19 -6.63 -21.49
N ALA A 55 -4.17 -6.14 -22.73
CA ALA A 55 -5.35 -5.54 -23.36
C ALA A 55 -6.51 -6.56 -23.45
N SER A 56 -6.26 -7.78 -23.94
CA SER A 56 -7.31 -8.81 -24.05
C SER A 56 -7.81 -9.28 -22.68
N VAL A 57 -6.93 -9.43 -21.70
CA VAL A 57 -7.31 -9.74 -20.30
C VAL A 57 -8.17 -8.63 -19.70
N THR A 58 -7.86 -7.37 -19.96
CA THR A 58 -8.62 -6.22 -19.45
C THR A 58 -10.01 -6.15 -20.08
N GLU A 59 -10.13 -6.39 -21.38
CA GLU A 59 -11.41 -6.46 -22.09
C GLU A 59 -12.27 -7.64 -21.60
N GLU A 60 -11.65 -8.81 -21.41
CA GLU A 60 -12.32 -9.98 -20.83
C GLU A 60 -12.77 -9.73 -19.38
N TYR A 61 -11.97 -9.01 -18.59
CA TYR A 61 -12.32 -8.62 -17.22
C TYR A 61 -13.46 -7.59 -17.17
N GLN A 62 -13.48 -6.62 -18.08
CA GLN A 62 -14.55 -5.61 -18.14
C GLN A 62 -15.89 -6.23 -18.60
N SER A 63 -15.84 -7.21 -19.51
CA SER A 63 -17.02 -7.91 -20.00
C SER A 63 -17.60 -8.93 -19.01
N LYS A 64 -16.77 -9.46 -18.10
CA LYS A 64 -17.21 -10.40 -17.06
C LYS A 64 -17.37 -9.69 -15.72
N GLU A 65 -18.59 -9.59 -15.22
CA GLU A 65 -18.82 -9.17 -13.84
C GLU A 65 -18.15 -10.16 -12.86
N ASP A 66 -17.01 -9.75 -12.28
CA ASP A 66 -16.34 -10.52 -11.24
C ASP A 66 -17.20 -10.53 -9.97
N ARG A 67 -17.67 -11.72 -9.58
CA ARG A 67 -18.46 -11.91 -8.35
C ARG A 67 -17.68 -11.55 -7.07
N ARG A 68 -16.35 -11.43 -7.16
CA ARG A 68 -15.48 -10.97 -6.06
C ARG A 68 -15.43 -9.46 -5.95
N LYS A 69 -15.94 -8.73 -6.95
CA LYS A 69 -16.04 -7.28 -6.89
C LYS A 69 -16.99 -6.94 -5.74
N LEU A 70 -16.46 -6.26 -4.73
CA LEU A 70 -17.28 -5.76 -3.64
C LEU A 70 -18.36 -4.86 -4.26
N SER A 71 -19.62 -5.13 -3.94
CA SER A 71 -20.70 -4.19 -4.21
C SER A 71 -20.35 -2.86 -3.55
N LYS A 72 -20.88 -1.75 -4.08
CA LYS A 72 -20.76 -0.45 -3.41
C LYS A 72 -21.12 -0.66 -1.94
N LEU A 73 -20.14 -0.45 -1.05
CA LEU A 73 -20.39 -0.56 0.37
C LEU A 73 -21.51 0.43 0.68
N PRO A 74 -22.58 0.01 1.37
CA PRO A 74 -23.60 0.96 1.77
C PRO A 74 -22.93 2.04 2.60
N GLU A 75 -23.33 3.30 2.38
CA GLU A 75 -22.85 4.42 3.19
C GLU A 75 -23.31 4.19 4.63
N SER A 76 -22.43 3.59 5.43
CA SER A 76 -22.77 3.16 6.77
C SER A 76 -22.57 4.33 7.72
N THR A 77 -23.63 4.67 8.46
CA THR A 77 -23.58 5.59 9.60
C THR A 77 -22.96 4.94 10.85
N ASN A 78 -22.31 3.77 10.72
CA ASN A 78 -21.66 3.07 11.84
C ASN A 78 -20.60 3.93 12.52
N HIS A 79 -19.93 4.80 11.76
CA HIS A 79 -19.00 5.79 12.31
C HIS A 79 -19.68 6.88 13.15
N MET A 80 -21.00 7.07 13.02
CA MET A 80 -21.77 8.08 13.76
C MET A 80 -22.38 7.56 15.05
N TYR A 81 -22.54 6.24 15.21
CA TYR A 81 -23.25 5.65 16.34
C TYR A 81 -22.35 4.74 17.18
N GLY A 82 -21.33 5.32 17.82
CA GLY A 82 -20.48 4.59 18.78
C GLY A 82 -21.26 4.00 19.98
N TRP A 83 -22.49 4.44 20.23
CA TRP A 83 -23.34 3.94 21.32
C TRP A 83 -24.13 2.67 20.96
N ILE A 84 -24.48 2.46 19.69
CA ILE A 84 -25.23 1.26 19.23
C ILE A 84 -24.34 0.01 19.26
N ALA A 85 -23.02 0.16 19.07
CA ALA A 85 -22.04 -0.91 19.24
C ALA A 85 -21.99 -1.48 20.67
N LYS A 86 -22.58 -0.78 21.66
CA LYS A 86 -22.71 -1.27 23.04
C LYS A 86 -23.76 -2.38 23.17
N ASP A 87 -24.75 -2.42 22.27
CA ASP A 87 -25.82 -3.42 22.33
C ASP A 87 -25.34 -4.79 21.84
N LYS A 88 -25.68 -5.84 22.60
CA LYS A 88 -25.23 -7.21 22.31
C LYS A 88 -25.75 -7.74 20.97
N GLU A 89 -26.88 -7.21 20.49
CA GLU A 89 -27.50 -7.62 19.22
C GLU A 89 -26.70 -7.18 17.99
N PHE A 90 -25.85 -6.15 18.12
CA PHE A 90 -25.03 -5.59 17.03
C PHE A 90 -23.57 -6.05 17.08
N LYS A 91 -23.23 -7.01 17.94
CA LYS A 91 -21.88 -7.61 17.95
C LYS A 91 -21.67 -8.45 16.68
N LEU A 92 -20.59 -8.18 15.97
CA LEU A 92 -20.19 -8.86 14.71
C LEU A 92 -20.22 -10.40 14.80
N ASN A 93 -20.07 -10.99 15.99
CA ASN A 93 -20.03 -12.43 16.21
C ASN A 93 -21.37 -13.17 16.04
N LYS A 94 -22.46 -12.47 15.68
CA LYS A 94 -23.79 -13.10 15.49
C LYS A 94 -23.81 -14.16 14.37
N TYR A 95 -22.94 -14.03 13.37
CA TYR A 95 -22.99 -14.87 12.16
C TYR A 95 -22.05 -16.08 12.17
N GLY A 96 -21.51 -16.46 13.35
CA GLY A 96 -20.68 -17.66 13.50
C GLY A 96 -19.24 -17.48 13.01
N PRO A 97 -18.37 -18.50 13.13
CA PRO A 97 -17.02 -18.44 12.61
C PRO A 97 -17.11 -18.30 11.09
N ASP A 98 -16.61 -17.17 10.61
CA ASP A 98 -16.54 -16.81 9.20
C ASP A 98 -15.68 -17.85 8.47
N LYS A 99 -16.30 -18.93 7.99
CA LYS A 99 -15.61 -19.93 7.16
C LYS A 99 -15.41 -19.29 5.79
N TRP A 100 -14.35 -18.51 5.69
CA TRP A 100 -13.91 -17.96 4.42
C TRP A 100 -13.25 -19.07 3.59
N GLU A 101 -14.00 -19.61 2.64
CA GLU A 101 -13.42 -20.41 1.56
C GLU A 101 -13.05 -19.46 0.43
N GLY A 102 -11.74 -19.22 0.26
CA GLY A 102 -11.24 -18.38 -0.79
C GLY A 102 -11.67 -18.92 -2.16
N LEU A 103 -12.43 -18.12 -2.91
CA LEU A 103 -12.79 -18.48 -4.28
C LEU A 103 -11.51 -18.66 -5.11
N PRO A 104 -11.41 -19.71 -5.94
CA PRO A 104 -10.25 -19.93 -6.79
C PRO A 104 -10.07 -18.74 -7.74
N LEU A 105 -8.82 -18.42 -8.06
CA LEU A 105 -8.51 -17.37 -9.02
C LEU A 105 -9.21 -17.66 -10.36
N PRO A 106 -9.91 -16.69 -10.95
CA PRO A 106 -10.51 -16.84 -12.28
C PRO A 106 -9.46 -17.27 -13.29
N THR A 107 -9.90 -18.09 -14.24
CA THR A 107 -9.04 -18.67 -15.28
C THR A 107 -8.27 -17.60 -16.08
N ILE A 108 -8.81 -16.38 -16.16
CA ILE A 108 -8.22 -15.21 -16.82
C ILE A 108 -6.85 -14.83 -16.24
N TYR A 109 -6.62 -15.07 -14.94
CA TYR A 109 -5.36 -14.73 -14.26
C TYR A 109 -4.35 -15.88 -14.24
N LYS A 110 -4.66 -17.03 -14.85
CA LYS A 110 -3.70 -18.13 -14.93
C LYS A 110 -2.65 -17.81 -15.99
N VAL A 111 -1.42 -17.58 -15.54
CA VAL A 111 -0.28 -17.42 -16.45
C VAL A 111 -0.10 -18.73 -17.24
N PRO A 112 -0.03 -18.68 -18.58
CA PRO A 112 0.26 -19.86 -19.38
C PRO A 112 1.63 -20.41 -18.97
N ARG A 113 1.71 -21.69 -18.64
CA ARG A 113 3.01 -22.35 -18.47
C ARG A 113 3.59 -22.58 -19.87
N HIS A 114 4.65 -21.86 -20.21
CA HIS A 114 5.49 -22.14 -21.37
C HIS A 114 6.35 -23.38 -21.13
#